data_AF-A0A3C1W3G7-F1
#
_entry.id   AF-A0A3C1W3G7-F1
#
_cell.length_a   1.000
_cell.length_b   1.000
_cell.length_c   1.000
_cell.angle_alpha   90.00
_cell.angle_beta   90.00
_cell.angle_gamma   90.00
#
_symmetry.space_group_name_H-M   'P 1'
#
loop_
_entity.id
_entity.type
_entity.pdbx_description
1 polymer ?
#
loop_
_entity_poly.entity_id
_entity_poly.type
_entity_poly.pdbx_seq_one_letter_code
_entity_poly.pdbx_strand_id
1 'polypeptide(L)'
;MKDSIDPIGMLFGARGWNPHQFQRDTWRAYAGGHSGLLHAPTGLGKTLAVWMGPVAEAYLEAEEPKTCRVLWLTPLRALAQNTVDSLSASLVELGSGMEVGSRTGDTSSYRRAKLRDKLPFALVTTPESLSLMLTYEDSRQRLSDLRCVIIDEWHELIGSKRGVQTELCLARLRRWAPKLRTWGVSATLGNLKEARDVLLGTDSAGSVLIDSRQQRPIEVTTMVPVSVDRFPWGGHLGLGMIKRVVEALRQGGSTLVFTNTRSQTEIWHQALLDADPSLKRRIAVHHGSLSREARSETEDRLMNGDLLAVVCTSSLDLGLDFSCIDQVIQIGSPKGVARLLQRAGRSGHGPGRVPRLCCVPTNALELLEFAAARDAMEAGEIESKRPLIRPLDVLVQHVTS
;
A
#
# COMPACT_ATOMS: atom_id res chain seq x y z
N MET A 1 14.52 36.27 13.88
CA MET A 1 14.07 35.92 12.52
C MET A 1 14.35 34.44 12.16
N LYS A 2 14.29 33.50 13.12
CA LYS A 2 14.22 32.05 12.83
C LYS A 2 12.79 31.49 12.95
N ASP A 3 11.85 32.31 13.40
CA ASP A 3 10.41 32.06 13.30
C ASP A 3 9.93 32.49 11.91
N SER A 4 9.64 31.53 11.02
CA SER A 4 8.62 31.64 9.95
C SER A 4 8.69 30.54 8.88
N ILE A 5 9.74 29.71 8.83
CA ILE A 5 9.80 28.64 7.83
C ILE A 5 8.97 27.44 8.33
N ASP A 6 7.76 27.30 7.79
CA ASP A 6 6.92 26.11 7.95
C ASP A 6 6.88 25.35 6.62
N PRO A 7 7.77 24.37 6.39
CA PRO A 7 7.81 23.64 5.12
C PRO A 7 6.52 22.85 4.87
N ILE A 8 5.82 22.43 5.93
CA ILE A 8 4.55 21.72 5.78
C ILE A 8 3.47 22.70 5.31
N GLY A 9 3.38 23.87 5.95
CA GLY A 9 2.49 24.96 5.53
C GLY A 9 2.77 25.45 4.11
N MET A 10 4.04 25.57 3.71
CA MET A 10 4.43 25.94 2.34
C MET A 10 3.93 24.93 1.30
N LEU A 11 4.14 23.63 1.53
CA LEU A 11 3.70 22.57 0.62
C LEU A 11 2.17 22.55 0.47
N PHE A 12 1.45 22.56 1.60
CA PHE A 12 -0.01 22.52 1.59
C PHE A 12 -0.60 23.81 0.99
N GLY A 13 -0.02 24.96 1.30
CA GLY A 13 -0.40 26.25 0.74
C GLY A 13 -0.21 26.32 -0.78
N ALA A 14 0.93 25.83 -1.30
CA ALA A 14 1.20 25.77 -2.74
C ALA A 14 0.18 24.91 -3.50
N ARG A 15 -0.35 23.86 -2.86
CA ARG A 15 -1.39 22.99 -3.42
C ARG A 15 -2.82 23.48 -3.15
N GLY A 16 -3.00 24.56 -2.40
CA GLY A 16 -4.32 25.02 -1.95
C GLY A 16 -5.05 24.01 -1.06
N TRP A 17 -4.30 23.16 -0.35
CA TRP A 17 -4.83 22.08 0.49
C TRP A 17 -4.86 22.47 1.96
N ASN A 18 -5.87 21.98 2.67
CA ASN A 18 -5.92 22.06 4.13
C ASN A 18 -5.59 20.69 4.73
N PRO A 19 -4.65 20.60 5.68
CA PRO A 19 -4.29 19.33 6.27
C PRO A 19 -5.45 18.74 7.08
N HIS A 20 -5.56 17.42 7.08
CA HIS A 20 -6.47 16.71 7.97
C HIS A 20 -5.95 16.69 9.41
N GLN A 21 -6.85 16.47 10.36
CA GLN A 21 -6.49 16.42 11.78
C GLN A 21 -5.45 15.33 12.09
N PHE A 22 -5.63 14.13 11.54
CA PHE A 22 -4.69 13.03 11.73
C PHE A 22 -3.29 13.32 11.15
N GLN A 23 -3.19 14.16 10.11
CA GLN A 23 -1.91 14.60 9.54
C GLN A 23 -1.19 15.51 10.54
N ARG A 24 -1.91 16.53 11.06
CA ARG A 24 -1.37 17.43 12.11
C ARG A 24 -0.95 16.68 13.35
N ASP A 25 -1.74 15.71 13.81
CA ASP A 25 -1.42 14.93 15.00
C ASP A 25 -0.20 14.04 14.76
N THR A 26 -0.04 13.47 13.57
CA THR A 26 1.16 12.72 13.17
C THR A 26 2.40 13.61 13.20
N TRP A 27 2.32 14.81 12.62
CA TRP A 27 3.45 15.76 12.59
C TRP A 27 3.84 16.23 13.99
N ARG A 28 2.85 16.56 14.83
CA ARG A 28 3.09 16.96 16.23
C ARG A 28 3.77 15.83 17.01
N ALA A 29 3.30 14.59 16.85
CA ALA A 29 3.89 13.44 17.52
C ALA A 29 5.33 13.19 17.05
N TYR A 30 5.58 13.24 15.73
CA TYR A 30 6.91 13.09 15.16
C TYR A 30 7.89 14.16 15.66
N ALA A 31 7.46 15.43 15.67
CA ALA A 31 8.26 16.56 16.18
C ALA A 31 8.55 16.42 17.68
N GLY A 32 7.62 15.84 18.45
CA GLY A 32 7.83 15.48 19.85
C GLY A 32 8.76 14.28 20.08
N GLY A 33 9.34 13.68 19.03
CA GLY A 33 10.25 12.55 19.15
C GLY A 33 9.57 11.17 19.23
N HIS A 34 8.26 11.10 18.99
CA HIS A 34 7.51 9.86 19.17
C HIS A 34 7.55 8.95 17.94
N SER A 35 7.50 7.64 18.20
CA SER A 35 7.19 6.59 17.24
C SER A 35 5.69 6.25 17.32
N GLY A 36 5.13 5.65 16.27
CA GLY A 36 3.70 5.37 16.27
C GLY A 36 3.15 4.53 15.13
N LEU A 37 1.85 4.30 15.19
CA LEU A 37 1.05 3.68 14.12
C LEU A 37 -0.03 4.67 13.69
N LEU A 38 -0.05 5.01 12.41
CA LEU A 38 -1.12 5.75 11.76
C LEU A 38 -2.09 4.77 11.10
N HIS A 39 -3.34 4.78 11.55
CA HIS A 39 -4.44 4.08 10.91
C HIS A 39 -5.39 5.09 10.27
N ALA A 40 -5.48 5.07 8.94
CA ALA A 40 -6.39 5.93 8.19
C ALA A 40 -6.80 5.27 6.85
N PRO A 41 -7.95 5.64 6.28
CA PRO A 41 -8.35 5.20 4.94
C PRO A 41 -7.34 5.53 3.84
N THR A 42 -7.38 4.77 2.75
CA THR A 42 -6.66 5.09 1.51
C THR A 42 -7.20 6.39 0.91
N GLY A 43 -6.34 7.11 0.17
CA GLY A 43 -6.75 8.34 -0.53
C GLY A 43 -6.84 9.62 0.32
N LEU A 44 -6.62 9.55 1.65
CA LEU A 44 -6.67 10.74 2.53
C LEU A 44 -5.30 11.41 2.80
N GLY A 45 -4.25 11.02 2.07
CA GLY A 45 -2.92 11.62 2.23
C GLY A 45 -2.11 11.09 3.42
N LYS A 46 -2.22 9.79 3.72
CA LYS A 46 -1.42 9.11 4.77
C LYS A 46 0.07 9.18 4.51
N THR A 47 0.46 9.11 3.25
CA THR A 47 1.85 9.23 2.82
C THR A 47 2.45 10.54 3.32
N LEU A 48 1.79 11.67 3.04
CA LEU A 48 2.21 13.00 3.53
C LEU A 48 2.17 13.12 5.06
N ALA A 49 1.26 12.42 5.73
CA ALA A 49 1.16 12.42 7.19
C ALA A 49 2.48 11.94 7.84
N VAL A 50 3.02 10.82 7.39
CA VAL A 50 4.27 10.25 7.95
C VAL A 50 5.53 10.78 7.27
N TRP A 51 5.43 11.24 6.02
CA TRP A 51 6.56 11.75 5.25
C TRP A 51 6.99 13.15 5.65
N MET A 52 6.04 14.05 5.91
CA MET A 52 6.37 15.47 6.11
C MET A 52 7.07 15.76 7.45
N GLY A 53 6.96 14.87 8.44
CA GLY A 53 7.71 14.97 9.69
C GLY A 53 9.24 14.99 9.48
N PRO A 54 9.84 13.91 8.94
CA PRO A 54 11.28 13.86 8.67
C PRO A 54 11.74 14.89 7.64
N VAL A 55 10.90 15.23 6.65
CA VAL A 55 11.22 16.29 5.68
C VAL A 55 11.32 17.64 6.36
N ALA A 56 10.34 18.00 7.20
CA ALA A 56 10.35 19.27 7.91
C ALA A 56 11.55 19.36 8.87
N GLU A 57 11.87 18.28 9.57
CA GLU A 57 13.07 18.22 10.42
C GLU A 57 14.35 18.49 9.61
N ALA A 58 14.55 17.79 8.50
CA ALA A 58 15.74 17.97 7.67
C ALA A 58 15.81 19.37 7.03
N TYR A 59 14.66 19.90 6.59
CA TYR A 59 14.57 21.24 6.00
C TYR A 59 14.95 22.33 7.00
N LEU A 60 14.54 22.19 8.26
CA LEU A 60 14.80 23.17 9.32
C LEU A 60 16.23 23.10 9.86
N GLU A 61 16.86 21.93 9.82
CA GLU A 61 18.27 21.78 10.20
C GLU A 61 19.23 22.49 9.23
N ALA A 62 18.81 22.67 7.96
CA ALA A 62 19.59 23.32 6.90
C ALA A 62 21.01 22.76 6.67
N GLU A 63 21.28 21.54 7.16
CA GLU A 63 22.50 20.78 6.91
C GLU A 63 22.22 19.68 5.89
N GLU A 64 23.09 19.56 4.88
CA GLU A 64 22.99 18.43 3.95
C GLU A 64 23.18 17.11 4.72
N PRO A 65 22.25 16.15 4.59
CA PRO A 65 22.39 14.84 5.17
C PRO A 65 23.69 14.17 4.73
N LYS A 66 24.51 13.73 5.68
CA LYS A 66 25.76 13.01 5.35
C LYS A 66 25.47 11.65 4.70
N THR A 67 24.36 11.03 5.11
CA THR A 67 23.89 9.73 4.62
C THR A 67 22.35 9.68 4.64
N CYS A 68 21.77 8.48 4.50
CA CYS A 68 20.32 8.29 4.49
C CYS A 68 19.69 8.64 5.85
N ARG A 69 18.64 9.48 5.84
CA ARG A 69 17.88 9.88 7.03
C ARG A 69 16.55 9.14 7.17
N VAL A 70 15.96 8.69 6.06
CA VAL A 70 14.66 8.00 6.06
C VAL A 70 14.73 6.70 5.28
N LEU A 71 14.37 5.60 5.93
CA LEU A 71 14.07 4.34 5.24
C LEU A 71 12.55 4.20 5.10
N TRP A 72 12.07 3.97 3.89
CA TRP A 72 10.66 3.68 3.61
C TRP A 72 10.52 2.23 3.19
N LEU A 73 9.90 1.40 4.03
CA LEU A 73 9.66 -0.01 3.77
C LEU A 73 8.30 -0.21 3.13
N THR A 74 8.28 -0.65 1.88
CA THR A 74 7.06 -1.08 1.19
C THR A 74 6.98 -2.61 1.13
N PRO A 75 5.83 -3.24 1.42
CA PRO A 75 5.68 -4.67 1.32
C PRO A 75 5.64 -5.15 -0.13
N LEU A 76 5.38 -4.28 -1.11
CA LEU A 76 5.26 -4.64 -2.52
C LEU A 76 6.31 -3.93 -3.36
N ARG A 77 7.16 -4.71 -4.04
CA ARG A 77 8.17 -4.20 -4.98
C ARG A 77 7.58 -3.32 -6.07
N ALA A 78 6.39 -3.67 -6.55
CA ALA A 78 5.70 -2.94 -7.60
C ALA A 78 5.39 -1.48 -7.21
N LEU A 79 5.24 -1.20 -5.91
CA LEU A 79 4.91 0.15 -5.43
C LEU A 79 6.11 1.04 -5.21
N ALA A 80 7.32 0.48 -5.20
CA ALA A 80 8.51 1.22 -4.80
C ALA A 80 8.75 2.45 -5.69
N GLN A 81 8.53 2.34 -7.01
CA GLN A 81 8.73 3.48 -7.91
C GLN A 81 7.67 4.57 -7.68
N ASN A 82 6.40 4.19 -7.57
CA ASN A 82 5.31 5.14 -7.32
C ASN A 82 5.48 5.88 -5.99
N THR A 83 5.97 5.17 -4.96
CA THR A 83 6.35 5.79 -3.69
C THR A 83 7.50 6.77 -3.92
N VAL A 84 8.57 6.40 -4.65
CA VAL A 84 9.66 7.35 -4.96
C VAL A 84 9.13 8.61 -5.63
N ASP A 85 8.28 8.46 -6.64
CA ASP A 85 7.76 9.60 -7.41
C ASP A 85 6.89 10.52 -6.53
N SER A 86 6.01 9.92 -5.72
CA SER A 86 5.16 10.64 -4.76
C SER A 86 5.96 11.41 -3.70
N LEU A 87 6.98 10.77 -3.11
CA LEU A 87 7.83 11.40 -2.10
C LEU A 87 8.71 12.50 -2.75
N SER A 88 9.27 12.24 -3.94
CA SER A 88 10.11 13.19 -4.67
C SER A 88 9.34 14.45 -5.07
N ALA A 89 8.08 14.33 -5.48
CA ALA A 89 7.25 15.48 -5.85
C ALA A 89 7.19 16.53 -4.73
N SER A 90 7.00 16.10 -3.48
CA SER A 90 6.99 17.03 -2.33
C SER A 90 8.33 17.70 -2.07
N LEU A 91 9.45 17.02 -2.35
CA LEU A 91 10.80 17.58 -2.18
C LEU A 91 11.14 18.61 -3.26
N VAL A 92 10.69 18.36 -4.49
CA VAL A 92 10.83 19.28 -5.63
C VAL A 92 10.01 20.55 -5.39
N GLU A 93 8.77 20.43 -4.93
CA GLU A 93 7.91 21.57 -4.60
C GLU A 93 8.49 22.45 -3.49
N LEU A 94 9.23 21.86 -2.54
CA LEU A 94 9.94 22.59 -1.49
C LEU A 94 11.30 23.14 -1.93
N GLY A 95 11.79 22.81 -3.13
CA GLY A 95 13.11 23.20 -3.62
C GLY A 95 14.26 22.64 -2.77
N SER A 96 14.06 21.47 -2.15
CA SER A 96 14.90 21.02 -1.02
C SER A 96 16.25 20.37 -1.39
N GLY A 97 16.56 20.14 -2.67
CA GLY A 97 17.78 19.44 -3.12
C GLY A 97 17.92 17.97 -2.66
N MET A 98 17.07 17.53 -1.73
CA MET A 98 17.04 16.19 -1.18
C MET A 98 16.49 15.18 -2.21
N GLU A 99 17.15 14.04 -2.33
CA GLU A 99 16.78 12.99 -3.28
C GLU A 99 16.10 11.80 -2.58
N VAL A 100 15.17 11.17 -3.29
CA VAL A 100 14.60 9.86 -2.93
C VAL A 100 15.06 8.83 -3.93
N GLY A 101 15.58 7.69 -3.46
CA GLY A 101 15.95 6.56 -4.31
C GLY A 101 15.19 5.29 -3.94
N SER A 102 15.27 4.27 -4.79
CA SER A 102 14.73 2.94 -4.48
C SER A 102 15.77 1.82 -4.61
N ARG A 103 15.70 0.87 -3.67
CA ARG A 103 16.42 -0.40 -3.72
C ARG A 103 15.47 -1.55 -3.47
N THR A 104 15.18 -2.33 -4.50
CA THR A 104 14.37 -3.54 -4.42
C THR A 104 15.08 -4.67 -5.15
N GLY A 105 14.45 -5.85 -5.21
CA GLY A 105 14.92 -6.95 -6.06
C GLY A 105 14.96 -6.61 -7.55
N ASP A 106 14.27 -5.54 -8.00
CA ASP A 106 14.24 -5.08 -9.40
C ASP A 106 15.34 -4.05 -9.71
N THR A 107 16.14 -3.64 -8.72
CA THR A 107 17.19 -2.64 -8.91
C THR A 107 18.37 -3.26 -9.66
N SER A 108 18.76 -2.65 -10.79
CA SER A 108 19.89 -3.12 -11.60
C SER A 108 21.21 -3.13 -10.81
N SER A 109 22.16 -3.96 -11.22
CA SER A 109 23.52 -3.98 -10.64
C SER A 109 24.18 -2.60 -10.65
N TYR A 110 24.04 -1.87 -11.76
CA TYR A 110 24.54 -0.49 -11.90
C TYR A 110 23.95 0.46 -10.85
N ARG A 111 22.62 0.49 -10.69
CA ARG A 111 21.97 1.35 -9.68
C ARG A 111 22.32 0.91 -8.26
N ARG A 112 22.45 -0.40 -8.01
CA ARG A 112 22.90 -0.92 -6.71
C ARG A 112 24.33 -0.47 -6.37
N ALA A 113 25.23 -0.42 -7.36
CA ALA A 113 26.58 0.11 -7.19
C ALA A 113 26.54 1.61 -6.88
N LYS A 114 25.77 2.42 -7.62
CA LYS A 114 25.61 3.85 -7.34
C LYS A 114 25.08 4.11 -5.92
N LEU A 115 24.08 3.36 -5.47
CA LEU A 115 23.55 3.43 -4.10
C LEU A 115 24.56 2.96 -3.03
N ARG A 116 25.49 2.08 -3.41
CA ARG A 116 26.63 1.66 -2.59
C ARG A 116 27.74 2.72 -2.57
N ASP A 117 27.77 3.66 -3.50
CA ASP A 117 28.71 4.78 -3.41
C ASP A 117 28.12 5.92 -2.58
N LYS A 118 26.86 6.27 -2.83
CA LYS A 118 26.14 7.33 -2.09
C LYS A 118 24.67 6.97 -1.88
N LEU A 119 24.22 6.99 -0.62
CA LEU A 119 22.81 6.84 -0.30
C LEU A 119 22.06 8.17 -0.46
N PRO A 120 20.80 8.16 -0.96
CA PRO A 120 19.94 9.33 -1.02
C PRO A 120 19.46 9.74 0.38
N PHE A 121 18.83 10.93 0.48
CA PHE A 121 18.19 11.40 1.72
C PHE A 121 17.17 10.37 2.23
N ALA A 122 16.33 9.86 1.33
CA ALA A 122 15.38 8.78 1.63
C ALA A 122 15.53 7.60 0.67
N LEU A 123 15.46 6.39 1.23
CA LEU A 123 15.53 5.15 0.45
C LEU A 123 14.25 4.34 0.62
N VAL A 124 13.53 4.16 -0.48
CA VAL A 124 12.40 3.23 -0.58
C VAL A 124 12.93 1.81 -0.84
N THR A 125 12.61 0.86 0.03
CA THR A 125 13.13 -0.51 -0.05
C THR A 125 12.09 -1.52 0.43
N THR A 126 12.40 -2.81 0.31
CA THR A 126 11.55 -3.90 0.85
C THR A 126 12.21 -4.53 2.08
N PRO A 127 11.46 -5.24 2.95
CA PRO A 127 12.03 -5.95 4.09
C PRO A 127 13.21 -6.87 3.72
N GLU A 128 13.09 -7.59 2.61
CA GLU A 128 14.12 -8.52 2.13
C GLU A 128 15.37 -7.75 1.64
N SER A 129 15.15 -6.66 0.91
CA SER A 129 16.23 -5.82 0.41
C SER A 129 16.96 -5.09 1.54
N LEU A 130 16.24 -4.64 2.56
CA LEU A 130 16.83 -4.10 3.80
C LEU A 130 17.63 -5.18 4.52
N SER A 131 17.09 -6.39 4.68
CA SER A 131 17.81 -7.49 5.33
C SER A 131 19.17 -7.74 4.66
N LEU A 132 19.21 -7.77 3.33
CA LEU A 132 20.46 -7.91 2.56
C LEU A 132 21.38 -6.69 2.69
N MET A 133 20.83 -5.48 2.81
CA MET A 133 21.66 -4.30 3.05
C MET A 133 22.35 -4.37 4.40
N LEU A 134 21.65 -4.85 5.44
CA LEU A 134 22.16 -4.91 6.81
C LEU A 134 23.24 -5.98 7.05
N THR A 135 23.55 -6.82 6.06
CA THR A 135 24.64 -7.80 6.12
C THR A 135 25.99 -7.22 5.67
N TYR A 136 26.01 -6.02 5.08
CA TYR A 136 27.27 -5.40 4.66
C TYR A 136 28.02 -4.82 5.87
N GLU A 137 29.35 -4.95 5.87
CA GLU A 137 30.20 -4.50 6.98
C GLU A 137 30.07 -2.99 7.27
N ASP A 138 29.90 -2.17 6.23
CA ASP A 138 29.79 -0.72 6.33
C ASP A 138 28.38 -0.21 6.66
N SER A 139 27.37 -1.10 6.76
CA SER A 139 25.95 -0.73 6.93
C SER A 139 25.70 0.27 8.05
N ARG A 140 26.34 0.04 9.21
CA ARG A 140 26.19 0.89 10.39
C ARG A 140 26.70 2.31 10.14
N GLN A 141 27.81 2.45 9.43
CA GLN A 141 28.36 3.76 9.07
C GLN A 141 27.47 4.46 8.04
N ARG A 142 26.99 3.72 7.03
CA ARG A 142 26.12 4.26 5.97
C ARG A 142 24.74 4.70 6.45
N LEU A 143 24.25 4.12 7.54
CA LEU A 143 22.96 4.46 8.15
C LEU A 143 23.14 5.26 9.45
N SER A 144 24.30 5.89 9.63
CA SER A 144 24.63 6.64 10.86
C SER A 144 23.78 7.91 11.03
N ASP A 145 23.26 8.48 9.95
CA ASP A 145 22.36 9.64 10.00
C ASP A 145 20.87 9.24 10.01
N LEU A 146 20.55 7.95 10.11
CA LEU A 146 19.16 7.50 10.08
C LEU A 146 18.35 8.09 11.24
N ARG A 147 17.22 8.75 10.92
CA ARG A 147 16.31 9.38 11.89
C ARG A 147 14.94 8.73 11.93
N CYS A 148 14.49 8.16 10.80
CA CYS A 148 13.16 7.58 10.67
C CYS A 148 13.15 6.30 9.86
N VAL A 149 12.38 5.30 10.30
CA VAL A 149 11.91 4.21 9.45
C VAL A 149 10.39 4.27 9.35
N ILE A 150 9.88 4.32 8.13
CA ILE A 150 8.46 4.30 7.82
C ILE A 150 8.13 2.93 7.24
N ILE A 151 7.12 2.26 7.77
CA ILE A 151 6.63 0.95 7.32
C ILE A 151 5.25 1.18 6.72
N ASP A 152 5.20 1.11 5.39
CA ASP A 152 3.96 1.26 4.66
C ASP A 152 3.16 -0.04 4.66
N GLU A 153 1.84 0.09 4.61
CA GLU A 153 0.88 -1.01 4.63
C GLU A 153 1.22 -2.12 5.65
N TRP A 154 1.45 -1.75 6.92
CA TRP A 154 1.90 -2.65 7.98
C TRP A 154 1.02 -3.90 8.15
N HIS A 155 -0.28 -3.80 7.85
CA HIS A 155 -1.24 -4.91 7.88
C HIS A 155 -0.92 -6.05 6.90
N GLU A 156 -0.11 -5.81 5.85
CA GLU A 156 0.37 -6.84 4.93
C GLU A 156 1.56 -7.63 5.47
N LEU A 157 2.32 -7.02 6.39
CA LEU A 157 3.52 -7.62 6.96
C LEU A 157 3.22 -8.36 8.27
N ILE A 158 2.40 -7.77 9.14
CA ILE A 158 2.00 -8.38 10.41
C ILE A 158 1.34 -9.74 10.21
N GLY A 159 1.75 -10.71 11.02
CA GLY A 159 1.27 -12.09 10.91
C GLY A 159 1.92 -12.91 9.79
N SER A 160 3.02 -12.41 9.21
CA SER A 160 3.83 -13.14 8.23
C SER A 160 5.30 -13.21 8.65
N LYS A 161 6.04 -14.16 8.07
CA LYS A 161 7.51 -14.23 8.24
C LYS A 161 8.22 -12.97 7.72
N ARG A 162 7.62 -12.27 6.75
CA ARG A 162 8.14 -11.00 6.23
C ARG A 162 8.02 -9.87 7.26
N GLY A 163 6.93 -9.85 8.04
CA GLY A 163 6.77 -8.94 9.17
C GLY A 163 7.82 -9.18 10.24
N VAL A 164 8.04 -10.44 10.59
CA VAL A 164 9.08 -10.84 11.57
C VAL A 164 10.47 -10.42 11.10
N GLN A 165 10.81 -10.62 9.82
CA GLN A 165 12.08 -10.13 9.29
C GLN A 165 12.21 -8.60 9.42
N THR A 166 11.10 -7.87 9.21
CA THR A 166 11.04 -6.42 9.39
C THR A 166 11.29 -6.05 10.85
N GLU A 167 10.63 -6.71 11.80
CA GLU A 167 10.82 -6.51 13.25
C GLU A 167 12.28 -6.72 13.67
N LEU A 168 12.93 -7.77 13.17
CA LEU A 168 14.35 -8.06 13.45
C LEU A 168 15.29 -7.00 12.85
N CYS A 169 15.03 -6.56 11.61
CA CYS A 169 15.75 -5.45 10.99
C CYS A 169 15.59 -4.16 11.82
N LEU A 170 14.38 -3.84 12.28
CA LEU A 170 14.11 -2.68 13.13
C LEU A 170 14.84 -2.78 14.48
N ALA A 171 14.86 -3.96 15.11
CA ALA A 171 15.61 -4.18 16.34
C ALA A 171 17.12 -3.93 16.16
N ARG A 172 17.70 -4.38 15.04
CA ARG A 172 19.10 -4.11 14.68
C ARG A 172 19.35 -2.61 14.48
N LEU A 173 18.47 -1.92 13.75
CA LEU A 173 18.59 -0.48 13.49
C LEU A 173 18.45 0.37 14.76
N ARG A 174 17.50 0.06 15.66
CA ARG A 174 17.32 0.74 16.95
C ARG A 174 18.55 0.63 17.84
N ARG A 175 19.26 -0.51 17.79
CA ARG A 175 20.53 -0.69 18.49
C ARG A 175 21.62 0.25 17.94
N TRP A 176 21.63 0.55 16.65
CA TRP A 176 22.60 1.46 16.04
C TRP A 176 22.21 2.93 16.22
N ALA A 177 20.92 3.24 16.19
CA ALA A 177 20.35 4.57 16.31
C ALA A 177 19.27 4.59 17.42
N PRO A 178 19.64 4.81 18.70
CA PRO A 178 18.69 4.76 19.82
C PRO A 178 17.58 5.84 19.79
N LYS A 179 17.76 6.90 19.00
CA LYS A 179 16.76 7.96 18.77
C LYS A 179 15.89 7.73 17.52
N LEU A 180 16.00 6.54 16.91
CA LEU A 180 15.29 6.22 15.67
C LEU A 180 13.77 6.23 15.89
N ARG A 181 13.07 7.07 15.15
CA ARG A 181 11.60 7.05 15.11
C ARG A 181 11.12 5.98 14.15
N THR A 182 10.15 5.19 14.56
CA THR A 182 9.49 4.19 13.72
C THR A 182 8.02 4.57 13.53
N TRP A 183 7.57 4.61 12.28
CA TRP A 183 6.18 4.93 11.94
C TRP A 183 5.58 3.87 11.04
N GLY A 184 4.47 3.27 11.48
CA GLY A 184 3.67 2.37 10.66
C GLY A 184 2.51 3.10 10.02
N VAL A 185 2.15 2.72 8.80
CA VAL A 185 0.93 3.17 8.14
C VAL A 185 0.06 1.96 7.82
N SER A 186 -1.23 2.05 8.12
CA SER A 186 -2.19 0.98 7.81
C SER A 186 -3.55 1.56 7.44
N ALA A 187 -4.32 0.84 6.62
CA ALA A 187 -5.68 1.19 6.23
C ALA A 187 -6.77 0.33 6.86
N THR A 188 -6.47 -0.94 7.09
CA THR A 188 -7.48 -1.98 7.32
C THR A 188 -6.94 -3.00 8.30
N LEU A 189 -7.10 -2.71 9.59
CA LEU A 189 -6.57 -3.56 10.65
C LEU A 189 -7.46 -3.55 11.90
N GLY A 190 -7.95 -4.72 12.32
CA GLY A 190 -8.83 -4.84 13.49
C GLY A 190 -8.14 -4.69 14.85
N ASN A 191 -6.86 -5.09 14.95
CA ASN A 191 -6.09 -5.17 16.21
C ASN A 191 -5.01 -4.09 16.31
N LEU A 192 -5.40 -2.81 16.24
CA LEU A 192 -4.47 -1.67 16.15
C LEU A 192 -3.43 -1.59 17.28
N LYS A 193 -3.83 -1.86 18.54
CA LYS A 193 -2.90 -1.81 19.68
C LYS A 193 -1.81 -2.87 19.56
N GLU A 194 -2.20 -4.13 19.35
CA GLU A 194 -1.27 -5.24 19.14
C GLU A 194 -0.35 -4.97 17.95
N ALA A 195 -0.90 -4.45 16.84
CA ALA A 195 -0.10 -4.13 15.67
C ALA A 195 0.93 -3.03 15.90
N ARG A 196 0.58 -1.98 16.65
CA ARG A 196 1.52 -0.94 17.08
C ARG A 196 2.61 -1.54 17.98
N ASP A 197 2.21 -2.35 18.95
CA ASP A 197 3.13 -2.92 19.94
C ASP A 197 4.14 -3.86 19.26
N VAL A 198 3.72 -4.66 18.28
CA VAL A 198 4.61 -5.51 17.48
C VAL A 198 5.55 -4.68 16.61
N LEU A 199 5.04 -3.63 15.94
CA LEU A 199 5.88 -2.75 15.11
C LEU A 199 7.01 -2.10 15.92
N LEU A 200 6.68 -1.65 17.14
CA LEU A 200 7.58 -0.87 17.99
C LEU A 200 8.40 -1.74 18.94
N GLY A 201 7.99 -2.98 19.16
CA GLY A 201 8.65 -3.92 20.06
C GLY A 201 8.80 -3.34 21.47
N THR A 202 10.03 -3.31 21.96
CA THR A 202 10.38 -2.81 23.30
C THR A 202 10.14 -1.31 23.46
N ASP A 203 10.06 -0.55 22.36
CA ASP A 203 9.90 0.91 22.37
C ASP A 203 8.41 1.33 22.28
N SER A 204 7.49 0.39 22.55
CA SER A 204 6.05 0.67 22.57
C SER A 204 5.64 1.63 23.70
N ALA A 205 6.42 1.71 24.77
CA ALA A 205 6.20 2.67 25.86
C ALA A 205 6.44 4.12 25.38
N GLY A 206 5.40 4.95 25.41
CA GLY A 206 5.44 6.32 24.89
C GLY A 206 5.07 6.43 23.40
N SER A 207 4.68 5.33 22.76
CA SER A 207 4.23 5.35 21.36
C SER A 207 2.83 5.90 21.17
N VAL A 208 2.59 6.51 20.01
CA VAL A 208 1.28 7.06 19.65
C VAL A 208 0.51 6.12 18.71
N LEU A 209 -0.81 6.05 18.91
CA LEU A 209 -1.74 5.44 17.97
C LEU A 209 -2.66 6.54 17.46
N ILE A 210 -2.59 6.82 16.16
CA ILE A 210 -3.44 7.82 15.52
C ILE A 210 -4.45 7.05 14.68
N ASP A 211 -5.69 6.99 15.15
CA ASP A 211 -6.79 6.27 14.49
C ASP A 211 -7.79 7.27 13.90
N SER A 212 -7.85 7.33 12.57
CA SER A 212 -8.73 8.22 11.81
C SER A 212 -9.63 7.39 10.90
N ARG A 213 -10.56 6.62 11.49
CA ARG A 213 -11.62 5.93 10.73
C ARG A 213 -12.59 6.97 10.19
N GLN A 214 -12.53 7.25 8.90
CA GLN A 214 -13.64 7.92 8.23
C GLN A 214 -14.58 6.86 7.68
N GLN A 215 -15.83 6.87 8.14
CA GLN A 215 -16.91 6.11 7.50
C GLN A 215 -17.30 6.85 6.22
N ARG A 216 -16.62 6.56 5.12
CA ARG A 216 -17.12 6.95 3.80
C ARG A 216 -18.12 5.86 3.37
N PRO A 217 -19.35 6.21 2.96
CA PRO A 217 -20.25 5.22 2.41
C PRO A 217 -19.60 4.56 1.20
N ILE A 218 -19.72 3.24 1.10
CA ILE A 218 -19.26 2.44 -0.04
C ILE A 218 -20.50 1.73 -0.57
N GLU A 219 -20.74 1.84 -1.88
CA GLU A 219 -21.81 1.09 -2.53
C GLU A 219 -21.29 -0.32 -2.85
N VAL A 220 -21.77 -1.31 -2.09
CA VAL A 220 -21.45 -2.73 -2.29
C VAL A 220 -22.66 -3.45 -2.85
N THR A 221 -22.54 -3.95 -4.07
CA THR A 221 -23.57 -4.77 -4.73
C THR A 221 -23.07 -6.20 -4.93
N THR A 222 -23.98 -7.17 -5.00
CA THR A 222 -23.64 -8.56 -5.32
C THR A 222 -24.45 -9.01 -6.53
N MET A 223 -23.79 -9.50 -7.56
CA MET A 223 -24.46 -10.05 -8.73
C MET A 223 -25.09 -11.40 -8.39
N VAL A 224 -26.42 -11.44 -8.31
CA VAL A 224 -27.16 -12.68 -8.08
C VAL A 224 -27.36 -13.42 -9.43
N PRO A 225 -26.96 -14.70 -9.56
CA PRO A 225 -27.20 -15.48 -10.78
C PRO A 225 -28.72 -15.67 -11.02
N VAL A 226 -29.13 -15.77 -12.30
CA VAL A 226 -30.55 -15.90 -12.68
C VAL A 226 -31.19 -17.18 -12.13
N SER A 227 -30.41 -18.26 -12.00
CA SER A 227 -30.86 -19.53 -11.41
C SER A 227 -29.77 -20.11 -10.53
N VAL A 228 -30.04 -20.25 -9.23
CA VAL A 228 -29.10 -20.86 -8.26
C VAL A 228 -28.94 -22.36 -8.53
N ASP A 229 -29.96 -23.05 -9.06
CA ASP A 229 -29.94 -24.49 -9.34
C ASP A 229 -28.89 -24.92 -10.38
N ARG A 230 -28.44 -23.98 -11.24
CA ARG A 230 -27.37 -24.21 -12.22
C ARG A 230 -26.04 -23.61 -11.78
N PHE A 231 -26.00 -22.99 -10.61
CA PHE A 231 -24.80 -22.38 -10.07
C PHE A 231 -24.09 -23.39 -9.17
N PRO A 232 -22.85 -23.78 -9.47
CA PRO A 232 -22.16 -24.80 -8.72
C PRO A 232 -22.03 -24.38 -7.25
N TRP A 233 -22.19 -25.34 -6.34
CA TRP A 233 -22.06 -25.09 -4.91
C TRP A 233 -20.61 -24.79 -4.48
N GLY A 234 -19.61 -25.18 -5.28
CA GLY A 234 -18.20 -24.86 -5.05
C GLY A 234 -17.33 -25.12 -6.28
N GLY A 235 -16.07 -24.64 -6.25
CA GLY A 235 -15.02 -25.09 -7.18
C GLY A 235 -15.26 -24.74 -8.65
N HIS A 236 -15.54 -23.48 -8.96
CA HIS A 236 -15.75 -23.05 -10.34
C HIS A 236 -15.11 -21.70 -10.64
N LEU A 237 -14.83 -21.44 -11.92
CA LEU A 237 -14.20 -20.19 -12.36
C LEU A 237 -15.18 -19.01 -12.38
N GLY A 238 -16.48 -19.25 -12.29
CA GLY A 238 -17.54 -18.24 -12.31
C GLY A 238 -17.90 -17.71 -13.70
N LEU A 239 -17.41 -18.32 -14.78
CA LEU A 239 -17.60 -17.84 -16.17
C LEU A 239 -19.08 -17.79 -16.61
N GLY A 240 -20.00 -18.46 -15.90
CA GLY A 240 -21.44 -18.28 -16.11
C GLY A 240 -21.92 -16.83 -15.93
N MET A 241 -21.15 -16.00 -15.22
CA MET A 241 -21.44 -14.58 -15.00
C MET A 241 -20.87 -13.66 -16.08
N ILE A 242 -20.15 -14.18 -17.08
CA ILE A 242 -19.36 -13.37 -18.04
C ILE A 242 -20.19 -12.30 -18.74
N LYS A 243 -21.41 -12.62 -19.19
CA LYS A 243 -22.30 -11.67 -19.89
C LYS A 243 -22.68 -10.49 -18.99
N ARG A 244 -22.98 -10.75 -17.72
CA ARG A 244 -23.32 -9.71 -16.74
C ARG A 244 -22.11 -8.85 -16.38
N VAL A 245 -20.92 -9.45 -16.33
CA VAL A 245 -19.68 -8.70 -16.13
C VAL A 245 -19.42 -7.78 -17.32
N VAL A 246 -19.59 -8.24 -18.57
CA VAL A 246 -19.48 -7.40 -19.77
C VAL A 246 -20.46 -6.22 -19.72
N GLU A 247 -21.71 -6.46 -19.32
CA GLU A 247 -22.71 -5.39 -19.14
C GLU A 247 -22.27 -4.37 -18.08
N ALA A 248 -21.78 -4.82 -16.93
CA ALA A 248 -21.26 -3.96 -15.88
C ALA A 248 -20.04 -3.14 -16.33
N LEU A 249 -19.12 -3.73 -17.10
CA LEU A 249 -17.98 -3.02 -17.67
C LEU A 249 -18.42 -1.89 -18.62
N ARG A 250 -19.46 -2.12 -19.43
CA ARG A 250 -19.99 -1.10 -20.35
C ARG A 250 -20.64 0.08 -19.64
N GLN A 251 -21.27 -0.16 -18.49
CA GLN A 251 -22.04 0.85 -17.76
C GLN A 251 -21.22 1.60 -16.70
N GLY A 252 -20.22 0.96 -16.11
CA GLY A 252 -19.59 1.48 -14.90
C GLY A 252 -18.28 2.24 -15.09
N GLY A 253 -17.83 2.48 -16.32
CA GLY A 253 -16.65 3.30 -16.61
C GLY A 253 -15.34 2.56 -16.44
N SER A 254 -14.27 3.27 -16.07
CA SER A 254 -12.95 2.65 -15.87
C SER A 254 -12.99 1.68 -14.68
N THR A 255 -12.54 0.45 -14.89
CA THR A 255 -12.83 -0.68 -13.98
C THR A 255 -11.60 -1.49 -13.60
N LEU A 256 -11.44 -1.78 -12.30
CA LEU A 256 -10.56 -2.85 -11.85
C LEU A 256 -11.35 -4.14 -11.62
N VAL A 257 -10.93 -5.22 -12.29
CA VAL A 257 -11.55 -6.55 -12.14
C VAL A 257 -10.59 -7.45 -11.36
N PHE A 258 -10.82 -7.59 -10.06
CA PHE A 258 -9.97 -8.41 -9.20
C PHE A 258 -10.34 -9.89 -9.27
N THR A 259 -9.33 -10.73 -9.45
CA THR A 259 -9.41 -12.18 -9.31
C THR A 259 -8.47 -12.65 -8.19
N ASN A 260 -8.65 -13.89 -7.72
CA ASN A 260 -7.89 -14.42 -6.59
C ASN A 260 -6.57 -15.09 -7.01
N THR A 261 -6.46 -15.55 -8.25
CA THR A 261 -5.26 -16.21 -8.77
C THR A 261 -4.86 -15.67 -10.14
N ARG A 262 -3.58 -15.85 -10.48
CA ARG A 262 -3.03 -15.46 -11.79
C ARG A 262 -3.69 -16.23 -12.94
N SER A 263 -3.91 -17.53 -12.74
CA SER A 263 -4.63 -18.35 -13.72
C SER A 263 -6.06 -17.85 -13.94
N GLN A 264 -6.75 -17.48 -12.86
CA GLN A 264 -8.10 -16.91 -12.96
C GLN A 264 -8.08 -15.55 -13.69
N THR A 265 -7.06 -14.70 -13.46
CA THR A 265 -6.88 -13.43 -14.18
C THR A 265 -6.86 -13.65 -15.69
N GLU A 266 -5.99 -14.56 -16.16
CA GLU A 266 -5.82 -14.84 -17.59
C GLU A 266 -7.08 -15.46 -18.21
N ILE A 267 -7.70 -16.42 -17.51
CA ILE A 267 -8.93 -17.07 -17.98
C ILE A 267 -10.07 -16.06 -18.11
N TRP A 268 -10.25 -15.19 -17.12
CA TRP A 268 -11.31 -14.17 -17.18
C TRP A 268 -11.04 -13.12 -18.24
N HIS A 269 -9.78 -12.70 -18.40
CA HIS A 269 -9.42 -11.79 -19.48
C HIS A 269 -9.75 -12.38 -20.85
N GLN A 270 -9.38 -13.64 -21.11
CA GLN A 270 -9.72 -14.31 -22.37
C GLN A 270 -11.23 -14.46 -22.56
N ALA A 271 -11.95 -14.90 -21.52
CA ALA A 271 -13.40 -15.06 -21.57
C ALA A 271 -14.14 -13.74 -21.83
N LEU A 272 -13.63 -12.62 -21.32
CA LEU A 272 -14.17 -11.29 -21.60
C LEU A 272 -13.98 -10.91 -23.07
N LEU A 273 -12.81 -11.18 -23.64
CA LEU A 273 -12.54 -10.95 -25.07
C LEU A 273 -13.40 -11.83 -25.98
N ASP A 274 -13.59 -13.09 -25.61
CA ASP A 274 -14.42 -14.03 -26.38
C ASP A 274 -15.90 -13.63 -26.36
N ALA A 275 -16.37 -13.13 -25.20
CA ALA A 275 -17.76 -12.67 -25.03
C ALA A 275 -18.02 -11.32 -25.70
N ASP A 276 -17.02 -10.42 -25.74
CA ASP A 276 -17.11 -9.12 -26.39
C ASP A 276 -15.78 -8.73 -27.07
N PRO A 277 -15.63 -9.04 -28.37
CA PRO A 277 -14.43 -8.71 -29.13
C PRO A 277 -14.11 -7.20 -29.21
N SER A 278 -15.09 -6.31 -28.92
CA SER A 278 -14.85 -4.87 -28.88
C SER A 278 -13.98 -4.43 -27.70
N LEU A 279 -13.82 -5.29 -26.69
CA LEU A 279 -12.91 -5.09 -25.56
C LEU A 279 -11.42 -5.24 -25.95
N LYS A 280 -11.14 -5.77 -27.15
CA LYS A 280 -9.76 -5.93 -27.64
C LYS A 280 -9.02 -4.60 -27.58
N ARG A 281 -7.81 -4.61 -26.99
CA ARG A 281 -6.97 -3.43 -26.70
C ARG A 281 -7.55 -2.44 -25.67
N ARG A 282 -8.79 -2.62 -25.20
CA ARG A 282 -9.40 -1.80 -24.14
C ARG A 282 -9.34 -2.46 -22.77
N ILE A 283 -8.99 -3.75 -22.71
CA ILE A 283 -8.70 -4.44 -21.47
C ILE A 283 -7.27 -4.98 -21.45
N ALA A 284 -6.72 -5.15 -20.26
CA ALA A 284 -5.39 -5.71 -20.03
C ALA A 284 -5.36 -6.59 -18.78
N VAL A 285 -4.28 -7.37 -18.62
CA VAL A 285 -4.01 -8.18 -17.42
C VAL A 285 -2.94 -7.54 -16.56
N HIS A 286 -3.04 -7.70 -15.23
CA HIS A 286 -2.00 -7.25 -14.31
C HIS A 286 -1.77 -8.23 -13.16
N HIS A 287 -0.62 -8.91 -13.15
CA HIS A 287 -0.22 -9.79 -12.05
C HIS A 287 1.31 -9.95 -11.93
N GLY A 288 1.77 -10.45 -10.79
CA GLY A 288 3.20 -10.54 -10.47
C GLY A 288 4.07 -11.45 -11.36
N SER A 289 3.50 -12.29 -12.23
CA SER A 289 4.28 -13.05 -13.22
C SER A 289 4.64 -12.24 -14.48
N LEU A 290 4.05 -11.05 -14.69
CA LEU A 290 4.35 -10.23 -15.85
C LEU A 290 5.70 -9.53 -15.69
N SER A 291 6.37 -9.28 -16.83
CA SER A 291 7.58 -8.48 -16.85
C SER A 291 7.32 -7.09 -16.29
N ARG A 292 8.39 -6.40 -15.87
CA ARG A 292 8.29 -5.03 -15.36
C ARG A 292 7.72 -4.10 -16.42
N GLU A 293 8.19 -4.26 -17.66
CA GLU A 293 7.82 -3.45 -18.81
C GLU A 293 6.32 -3.57 -19.10
N ALA A 294 5.79 -4.80 -19.11
CA ALA A 294 4.36 -5.04 -19.35
C ALA A 294 3.46 -4.48 -18.23
N ARG A 295 3.92 -4.55 -16.97
CA ARG A 295 3.20 -3.95 -15.84
C ARG A 295 3.17 -2.43 -15.94
N SER A 296 4.32 -1.81 -16.18
CA SER A 296 4.43 -0.36 -16.36
C SER A 296 3.54 0.13 -17.50
N GLU A 297 3.57 -0.54 -18.66
CA GLU A 297 2.72 -0.19 -19.80
C GLU A 297 1.23 -0.26 -19.45
N THR A 298 0.81 -1.29 -18.70
CA THR A 298 -0.58 -1.45 -18.27
C THR A 298 -0.98 -0.35 -17.28
N GLU A 299 -0.11 -0.03 -16.31
CA GLU A 299 -0.31 1.03 -15.33
C GLU A 299 -0.43 2.41 -16.03
N ASP A 300 0.47 2.72 -16.97
CA ASP A 300 0.48 3.96 -17.73
C ASP A 300 -0.80 4.13 -18.57
N ARG A 301 -1.19 3.08 -19.30
CA ARG A 301 -2.42 3.08 -20.11
C ARG A 301 -3.67 3.20 -19.26
N LEU A 302 -3.68 2.63 -18.06
CA LEU A 302 -4.77 2.79 -17.11
C LEU A 302 -4.85 4.24 -16.59
N MET A 303 -3.72 4.83 -16.22
CA MET A 303 -3.65 6.23 -15.75
C MET A 303 -4.08 7.23 -16.83
N ASN A 304 -3.74 6.98 -18.09
CA ASN A 304 -4.13 7.81 -19.22
C ASN A 304 -5.59 7.63 -19.66
N GLY A 305 -6.31 6.66 -19.10
CA GLY A 305 -7.70 6.36 -19.47
C GLY A 305 -7.84 5.61 -20.79
N ASP A 306 -6.76 5.01 -21.31
CA ASP A 306 -6.77 4.22 -22.55
C ASP A 306 -7.46 2.87 -22.38
N LEU A 307 -7.52 2.38 -21.13
CA LEU A 307 -8.12 1.11 -20.76
C LEU A 307 -9.50 1.32 -20.13
N LEU A 308 -10.47 0.55 -20.61
CA LEU A 308 -11.76 0.40 -19.96
C LEU A 308 -11.65 -0.44 -18.68
N ALA A 309 -10.84 -1.51 -18.72
CA ALA A 309 -10.68 -2.37 -17.55
C ALA A 309 -9.31 -3.04 -17.45
N VAL A 310 -8.88 -3.32 -16.23
CA VAL A 310 -7.71 -4.15 -15.97
C VAL A 310 -8.14 -5.34 -15.12
N VAL A 311 -7.91 -6.55 -15.62
CA VAL A 311 -8.12 -7.79 -14.86
C VAL A 311 -6.85 -8.06 -14.07
N CYS A 312 -6.93 -8.10 -12.75
CA CYS A 312 -5.76 -8.10 -11.89
C CYS A 312 -5.89 -9.03 -10.68
N THR A 313 -4.73 -9.40 -10.12
CA THR A 313 -4.65 -10.01 -8.79
C THR A 313 -4.50 -8.91 -7.72
N SER A 314 -4.08 -9.29 -6.50
CA SER A 314 -3.70 -8.33 -5.45
C SER A 314 -2.50 -7.43 -5.81
N SER A 315 -1.94 -7.57 -7.00
CA SER A 315 -0.91 -6.68 -7.55
C SER A 315 -1.34 -5.22 -7.67
N LEU A 316 -2.64 -4.94 -7.74
CA LEU A 316 -3.22 -3.58 -7.73
C LEU A 316 -4.06 -3.28 -6.47
N ASP A 317 -3.99 -4.11 -5.42
CA ASP A 317 -4.74 -3.86 -4.17
C ASP A 317 -4.25 -2.59 -3.44
N LEU A 318 -2.97 -2.24 -3.62
CA LEU A 318 -2.25 -1.25 -2.81
C LEU A 318 -1.52 -0.21 -3.66
N GLY A 319 -1.29 0.96 -3.07
CA GLY A 319 -0.24 1.93 -3.45
C GLY A 319 -0.30 2.68 -4.79
N LEU A 320 -1.30 2.45 -5.65
CA LEU A 320 -1.55 3.31 -6.81
C LEU A 320 -2.82 4.14 -6.58
N ASP A 321 -2.68 5.47 -6.65
CA ASP A 321 -3.81 6.40 -6.64
C ASP A 321 -4.35 6.51 -8.08
N PHE A 322 -5.21 5.57 -8.44
CA PHE A 322 -5.89 5.63 -9.74
C PHE A 322 -7.10 6.55 -9.61
N SER A 323 -6.86 7.85 -9.75
CA SER A 323 -7.92 8.87 -9.72
C SER A 323 -9.00 8.65 -10.78
N CYS A 324 -8.70 7.85 -11.81
CA CYS A 324 -9.58 7.55 -12.94
C CYS A 324 -10.52 6.35 -12.76
N ILE A 325 -10.47 5.59 -11.66
CA ILE A 325 -11.30 4.37 -11.50
C ILE A 325 -12.69 4.70 -10.99
N ASP A 326 -13.69 4.29 -11.75
CA ASP A 326 -15.10 4.53 -11.47
C ASP A 326 -15.78 3.36 -10.74
N GLN A 327 -15.26 2.15 -10.89
CA GLN A 327 -15.80 0.95 -10.24
C GLN A 327 -14.75 -0.15 -10.01
N VAL A 328 -15.03 -1.00 -9.03
CA VAL A 328 -14.28 -2.24 -8.81
C VAL A 328 -15.22 -3.44 -8.92
N ILE A 329 -14.78 -4.47 -9.62
CA ILE A 329 -15.46 -5.77 -9.71
C ILE A 329 -14.61 -6.81 -8.98
N GLN A 330 -15.18 -7.47 -7.99
CA GLN A 330 -14.54 -8.55 -7.23
C GLN A 330 -15.05 -9.91 -7.72
N ILE A 331 -14.21 -10.68 -8.41
CA ILE A 331 -14.54 -12.02 -8.88
C ILE A 331 -14.14 -13.06 -7.83
N GLY A 332 -15.14 -13.80 -7.38
CA GLY A 332 -15.03 -14.82 -6.36
C GLY A 332 -14.81 -14.25 -4.97
N SER A 333 -14.73 -15.17 -4.00
CA SER A 333 -14.61 -14.91 -2.57
C SER A 333 -13.69 -13.71 -2.25
N PRO A 334 -14.13 -12.78 -1.38
CA PRO A 334 -13.35 -11.59 -1.03
C PRO A 334 -12.13 -11.94 -0.17
N LYS A 335 -12.06 -13.15 0.41
CA LYS A 335 -11.01 -13.63 1.34
C LYS A 335 -10.75 -12.74 2.57
N GLY A 336 -11.62 -11.76 2.80
CA GLY A 336 -11.65 -10.90 3.98
C GLY A 336 -12.23 -9.51 3.69
N VAL A 337 -12.82 -8.91 4.72
CA VAL A 337 -13.41 -7.57 4.75
C VAL A 337 -12.34 -6.51 4.54
N ALA A 338 -11.18 -6.65 5.21
CA ALA A 338 -10.04 -5.75 5.05
C ALA A 338 -9.64 -5.57 3.57
N ARG A 339 -9.55 -6.67 2.84
CA ARG A 339 -9.17 -6.68 1.42
C ARG A 339 -10.27 -6.05 0.56
N LEU A 340 -11.53 -6.35 0.87
CA LEU A 340 -12.66 -5.80 0.15
C LEU A 340 -12.74 -4.28 0.28
N LEU A 341 -12.50 -3.75 1.49
CA LEU A 341 -12.42 -2.32 1.77
C LEU A 341 -11.24 -1.64 1.05
N GLN A 342 -10.07 -2.26 1.02
CA GLN A 342 -8.92 -1.74 0.25
C GLN A 342 -9.23 -1.64 -1.24
N ARG A 343 -9.83 -2.69 -1.81
CA ARG A 343 -10.23 -2.76 -3.21
C ARG A 343 -11.31 -1.74 -3.53
N ALA A 344 -12.36 -1.65 -2.71
CA ALA A 344 -13.39 -0.62 -2.85
C ALA A 344 -12.77 0.79 -2.79
N GLY A 345 -11.81 1.00 -1.89
CA GLY A 345 -11.05 2.25 -1.78
C GLY A 345 -10.19 2.60 -3.00
N ARG A 346 -10.18 1.79 -4.07
CA ARG A 346 -9.57 2.12 -5.36
C ARG A 346 -10.54 2.79 -6.34
N SER A 347 -11.85 2.79 -6.07
CA SER A 347 -12.82 3.51 -6.90
C SER A 347 -13.34 4.77 -6.21
N GLY A 348 -13.81 5.73 -7.01
CA GLY A 348 -14.43 6.94 -6.47
C GLY A 348 -13.43 7.94 -5.85
N HIS A 349 -12.24 8.06 -6.44
CA HIS A 349 -11.25 9.08 -6.10
C HIS A 349 -11.72 10.46 -6.61
N GLY A 350 -12.34 11.23 -5.71
CA GLY A 350 -12.84 12.58 -6.01
C GLY A 350 -13.82 13.07 -4.94
N PRO A 351 -13.85 14.38 -4.62
CA PRO A 351 -14.81 14.95 -3.68
C PRO A 351 -16.25 14.57 -4.06
N GLY A 352 -17.00 14.01 -3.11
CA GLY A 352 -18.42 13.66 -3.29
C GLY A 352 -18.70 12.37 -4.09
N ARG A 353 -17.71 11.70 -4.68
CA ARG A 353 -17.92 10.39 -5.31
C ARG A 353 -18.10 9.29 -4.26
N VAL A 354 -18.88 8.26 -4.56
CA VAL A 354 -19.06 7.08 -3.68
C VAL A 354 -18.28 5.93 -4.31
N PRO A 355 -17.36 5.27 -3.58
CA PRO A 355 -16.70 4.07 -4.07
C PRO A 355 -17.73 2.98 -4.40
N ARG A 356 -17.64 2.41 -5.60
CA ARG A 356 -18.53 1.35 -6.08
C ARG A 356 -17.77 0.03 -6.19
N LEU A 357 -18.34 -0.99 -5.57
CA LEU A 357 -17.82 -2.35 -5.56
C LEU A 357 -18.94 -3.33 -5.96
N CYS A 358 -18.70 -4.09 -7.00
CA CYS A 358 -19.58 -5.14 -7.48
C CYS A 358 -18.96 -6.52 -7.23
N CYS A 359 -19.56 -7.29 -6.33
CA CYS A 359 -19.16 -8.65 -6.00
C CYS A 359 -19.78 -9.66 -6.96
N VAL A 360 -18.95 -10.47 -7.60
CA VAL A 360 -19.36 -11.49 -8.58
C VAL A 360 -19.02 -12.86 -8.03
N PRO A 361 -20.01 -13.65 -7.59
CA PRO A 361 -19.75 -14.99 -7.10
C PRO A 361 -19.31 -15.89 -8.24
N THR A 362 -18.52 -16.89 -7.91
CA THR A 362 -18.10 -18.00 -8.77
C THR A 362 -18.82 -19.30 -8.43
N ASN A 363 -19.39 -19.37 -7.22
CA ASN A 363 -20.19 -20.48 -6.70
C ASN A 363 -21.22 -19.97 -5.67
N ALA A 364 -22.21 -20.79 -5.34
CA ALA A 364 -23.35 -20.36 -4.51
C ALA A 364 -22.94 -19.98 -3.07
N LEU A 365 -21.94 -20.64 -2.49
CA LEU A 365 -21.48 -20.34 -1.13
C LEU A 365 -20.89 -18.93 -1.00
N GLU A 366 -20.30 -18.41 -2.08
CA GLU A 366 -19.75 -17.06 -2.08
C GLU A 366 -20.82 -15.96 -1.97
N LEU A 367 -22.10 -16.25 -2.28
CA LEU A 367 -23.19 -15.31 -1.99
C LEU A 367 -23.32 -15.07 -0.49
N LEU A 368 -23.18 -16.13 0.33
CA LEU A 368 -23.18 -16.02 1.79
C LEU A 368 -21.94 -15.27 2.28
N GLU A 369 -20.78 -15.54 1.70
CA GLU A 369 -19.54 -14.81 2.04
C GLU A 369 -19.66 -13.30 1.74
N PHE A 370 -20.25 -12.93 0.60
CA PHE A 370 -20.46 -11.52 0.27
C PHE A 370 -21.51 -10.85 1.15
N ALA A 371 -22.57 -11.57 1.52
CA ALA A 371 -23.55 -11.06 2.49
C ALA A 371 -22.89 -10.79 3.84
N ALA A 372 -22.17 -11.78 4.39
CA ALA A 372 -21.45 -11.62 5.66
C ALA A 372 -20.38 -10.52 5.60
N ALA A 373 -19.67 -10.38 4.48
CA ALA A 373 -18.69 -9.32 4.29
C ALA A 373 -19.34 -7.93 4.30
N ARG A 374 -20.52 -7.78 3.66
CA ARG A 374 -21.27 -6.52 3.68
C ARG A 374 -21.75 -6.18 5.09
N ASP A 375 -22.33 -7.14 5.81
CA ASP A 375 -22.78 -6.93 7.19
C ASP A 375 -21.62 -6.50 8.10
N ALA A 376 -20.45 -7.14 7.96
CA ALA A 376 -19.24 -6.77 8.69
C ALA A 376 -18.71 -5.37 8.31
N MET A 377 -18.74 -5.00 7.01
CA MET A 377 -18.38 -3.65 6.56
C MET A 377 -19.30 -2.58 7.16
N GLU A 378 -20.62 -2.83 7.18
CA GLU A 378 -21.62 -1.94 7.76
C GLU A 378 -21.42 -1.79 9.28
N ALA A 379 -21.04 -2.87 9.97
CA ALA A 379 -20.68 -2.85 11.39
C ALA A 379 -19.29 -2.24 11.68
N GLY A 380 -18.48 -1.98 10.65
CA GLY A 380 -17.10 -1.51 10.81
C GLY A 380 -16.16 -2.57 11.39
N GLU A 381 -16.51 -3.85 11.25
CA GLU A 381 -15.75 -5.00 11.73
C GLU A 381 -14.71 -5.41 10.68
N ILE A 382 -13.43 -5.30 11.05
CA ILE A 382 -12.30 -5.70 10.22
C ILE A 382 -11.55 -6.81 10.95
N GLU A 383 -11.09 -7.82 10.21
CA GLU A 383 -10.37 -8.94 10.80
C GLU A 383 -9.07 -8.48 11.49
N SER A 384 -8.76 -9.17 12.59
CA SER A 384 -7.47 -9.00 13.26
C SER A 384 -6.38 -9.79 12.53
N LYS A 385 -5.18 -9.21 12.43
CA LYS A 385 -3.99 -9.91 11.92
C LYS A 385 -3.12 -10.34 13.09
N ARG A 386 -3.16 -11.63 13.42
CA ARG A 386 -2.39 -12.17 14.55
C ARG A 386 -0.90 -12.24 14.20
N PRO A 387 -0.01 -11.65 15.02
CA PRO A 387 1.44 -11.75 14.86
C PRO A 387 1.93 -13.20 14.94
N LEU A 388 3.05 -13.49 14.26
CA LEU A 388 3.73 -14.78 14.45
C LEU A 388 4.59 -14.74 15.70
N ILE A 389 4.43 -15.73 16.58
CA ILE A 389 5.17 -15.82 17.83
C ILE A 389 6.31 -16.84 17.67
N ARG A 390 7.55 -16.42 17.95
CA ARG A 390 8.77 -17.25 17.92
C ARG A 390 8.98 -18.05 16.61
N PRO A 391 8.97 -17.41 15.43
CA PRO A 391 9.41 -18.02 14.18
C PRO A 391 10.94 -18.21 14.17
N LEU A 392 11.40 -19.31 14.78
CA LEU A 392 12.82 -19.57 15.03
C LEU A 392 13.65 -19.65 13.74
N ASP A 393 13.06 -20.09 12.64
CA ASP A 393 13.71 -20.14 11.33
C ASP A 393 14.11 -18.76 10.83
N VAL A 394 13.22 -17.77 10.94
CA VAL A 394 13.49 -16.37 10.56
C VAL A 394 14.53 -15.75 11.50
N LEU A 395 14.46 -16.05 12.80
CA LEU A 395 15.45 -15.59 13.78
C LEU A 395 16.84 -16.13 13.47
N VAL A 396 16.96 -17.44 13.24
CA VAL A 396 18.24 -18.08 12.88
C VAL A 396 18.81 -17.45 11.63
N GLN A 397 17.99 -17.29 10.58
CA GLN A 397 18.40 -16.62 9.35
C GLN A 397 18.96 -15.22 9.64
N HIS A 398 18.27 -14.40 10.45
CA HIS A 398 18.70 -13.05 10.77
C HIS A 398 20.00 -13.00 11.58
N VAL A 399 20.21 -13.93 12.52
CA VAL A 399 21.44 -13.95 13.35
C VAL A 399 22.65 -14.41 12.55
N THR A 400 22.46 -15.28 11.55
CA THR A 400 23.53 -15.72 10.64
C THR A 400 23.80 -14.73 9.50
N SER A 401 22.99 -13.69 9.36
CA SER A 401 23.07 -12.64 8.33
C SER A 401 23.73 -11.37 8.85
#